data_AF-A0A9Y1I341-F1
#
_entry.id   AF-A0A9Y1I341-F1
#
_cell.length_a   1.000
_cell.length_b   1.000
_cell.length_c   1.000
_cell.angle_alpha   90.00
_cell.angle_beta   90.00
_cell.angle_gamma   90.00
#
_symmetry.space_group_name_H-M   'P 1'
#
loop_
_entity.id
_entity.type
_entity.pdbx_description
1 polymer ?
#
loop_
_entity_poly.entity_id
_entity_poly.type
_entity_poly.pdbx_seq_one_letter_code
_entity_poly.pdbx_strand_id
1 'polypeptide(L)' 'MGQKVYLYKLRNPNTCELTDKIGKVGIVRGLRLTESNIIVLIVEFDSQVRIWFFEDELKIIK' A
#
# COMPACT_ATOMS: atom_id res chain seq x y z
N MET A 1 -6.93 12.83 -2.86
CA MET A 1 -6.30 12.24 -1.65
C MET A 1 -7.44 11.69 -0.78
N GLY A 2 -7.36 10.44 -0.33
CA GLY A 2 -8.49 9.76 0.33
C GLY A 2 -9.05 8.53 -0.41
N GLN A 3 -8.37 8.05 -1.45
CA GLN A 3 -8.76 6.83 -2.16
C GLN A 3 -8.59 5.63 -1.22
N LYS A 4 -9.64 4.82 -1.07
CA LYS A 4 -9.55 3.52 -0.39
C LYS A 4 -8.94 2.50 -1.33
N VAL A 5 -7.88 1.87 -0.86
CA VAL A 5 -7.19 0.79 -1.57
C VAL A 5 -7.09 -0.41 -0.64
N TYR A 6 -7.13 -1.61 -1.19
CA TYR A 6 -6.80 -2.81 -0.44
C TYR A 6 -5.56 -3.45 -1.02
N LEU A 7 -4.77 -4.06 -0.14
CA LEU A 7 -3.61 -4.82 -0.53
C LEU A 7 -4.09 -6.17 -1.11
N TYR A 8 -3.94 -6.35 -2.43
CA TYR A 8 -4.41 -7.56 -3.11
C TYR A 8 -3.34 -8.64 -3.14
N LYS A 9 -2.08 -8.25 -3.34
CA LYS A 9 -0.97 -9.18 -3.47
C LYS A 9 0.32 -8.52 -3.01
N LEU A 10 1.16 -9.30 -2.33
CA LEU A 10 2.53 -8.91 -2.03
C LEU A 10 3.48 -9.65 -2.97
N ARG A 11 4.47 -8.92 -3.49
CA ARG A 11 5.54 -9.51 -4.28
C ARG A 11 6.53 -10.30 -3.42
N ASN A 12 6.70 -9.88 -2.16
CA ASN A 12 7.64 -10.48 -1.22
C ASN A 12 6.97 -10.70 0.15
N PRO A 13 6.53 -11.93 0.49
CA PRO A 13 5.91 -12.24 1.77
C PRO A 13 6.90 -12.32 2.96
N ASN A 14 8.17 -11.97 2.76
CA ASN A 14 9.23 -12.13 3.77
C ASN A 14 9.12 -11.17 4.96
N THR A 15 8.25 -10.17 4.88
CA THR A 15 7.98 -9.27 6.01
C THR A 15 6.68 -9.74 6.65
N CYS A 16 6.81 -10.47 7.77
CA CYS A 16 5.69 -11.04 8.54
C CYS A 16 4.55 -10.02 8.78
N GLU A 17 4.90 -8.76 8.98
CA GLU A 17 3.98 -7.65 9.22
C GLU A 17 3.13 -7.25 8.00
N LEU A 18 3.66 -7.42 6.78
CA LEU A 18 2.95 -7.11 5.54
C LEU A 18 1.94 -8.20 5.18
N THR A 19 2.26 -9.47 5.46
CA THR A 19 1.36 -10.60 5.20
C THR A 19 0.05 -10.48 5.99
N ASP A 20 0.10 -9.96 7.23
CA ASP A 20 -1.10 -9.67 8.04
C ASP A 20 -1.96 -8.51 7.48
N LYS A 21 -1.38 -7.67 6.62
CA LYS A 21 -2.06 -6.55 5.96
C LYS A 21 -2.69 -6.94 4.62
N ILE A 22 -2.45 -8.16 4.09
CA ILE A 22 -3.11 -8.63 2.87
C ILE A 22 -4.62 -8.69 3.09
N GLY A 23 -5.38 -8.12 2.14
CA GLY A 23 -6.84 -8.02 2.23
C GLY A 23 -7.36 -6.90 3.13
N LYS A 24 -6.49 -6.19 3.86
CA LYS A 24 -6.90 -5.00 4.63
C LYS A 24 -7.02 -3.78 3.73
N VAL A 25 -7.96 -2.92 4.09
CA VAL A 25 -8.22 -1.65 3.42
C VAL A 25 -7.41 -0.54 4.10
N GLY A 26 -6.69 0.24 3.30
CA GLY A 26 -6.01 1.45 3.73
C GLY A 26 -6.42 2.66 2.89
N ILE A 27 -5.99 3.83 3.31
CA ILE A 27 -6.28 5.10 2.64
C ILE A 27 -4.99 5.65 2.04
N VAL A 28 -5.00 5.95 0.74
CA VAL A 28 -3.88 6.61 0.08
C VAL A 28 -3.79 8.06 0.56
N ARG A 29 -2.71 8.35 1.28
CA ARG A 29 -2.38 9.69 1.79
C ARG A 29 -1.45 10.46 0.85
N GLY A 30 -0.70 9.77 0.01
CA GLY A 30 0.18 10.40 -0.96
C GLY A 30 0.84 9.38 -1.89
N LEU A 31 1.67 9.89 -2.77
CA LEU A 31 2.53 9.11 -3.65
C LEU A 31 3.92 9.74 -3.67
N ARG A 32 4.93 8.90 -3.83
CA ARG A 32 6.35 9.27 -3.90
C ARG A 32 6.93 8.63 -5.16
N LEU A 33 7.77 9.37 -5.86
CA LEU A 33 8.55 8.85 -6.97
C LEU A 33 9.93 8.47 -6.45
N THR A 34 10.34 7.23 -6.66
CA THR A 34 11.69 6.75 -6.35
C THR A 34 12.63 7.05 -7.51
N GLU A 35 13.92 7.20 -7.24
CA GLU A 35 14.97 7.50 -8.24
C GLU A 35 15.02 6.50 -9.41
N SER A 36 14.57 5.27 -9.21
CA SER A 36 14.39 4.26 -10.26
C SER A 36 13.15 4.47 -11.13
N ASN A 37 12.52 5.65 -11.09
CA ASN A 37 11.28 5.99 -11.80
C ASN A 37 10.07 5.11 -11.40
N ILE A 38 10.09 4.60 -10.17
CA ILE A 38 9.03 3.75 -9.63
C ILE A 38 8.12 4.59 -8.74
N ILE A 39 6.81 4.53 -9.00
CA ILE A 39 5.80 5.20 -8.19
C ILE A 39 5.49 4.30 -6.99
N VAL A 40 5.60 4.86 -5.79
CA VAL A 40 5.18 4.23 -4.55
C VAL A 40 4.05 5.03 -3.91
N LEU A 41 3.03 4.35 -3.42
CA LEU A 41 1.87 4.92 -2.77
C LEU A 41 2.04 4.82 -1.26
N ILE A 42 1.77 5.92 -0.57
CA ILE A 42 1.77 6.01 0.88
C ILE A 42 0.37 5.66 1.36
N VAL A 43 0.22 4.47 1.94
CA VAL A 43 -1.05 3.98 2.46
C VAL A 43 -1.03 4.04 3.98
N GLU A 44 -2.04 4.71 4.53
CA GLU A 44 -2.30 4.76 5.97
C GLU A 44 -3.37 3.73 6.31
N PHE A 45 -3.03 2.80 7.21
CA PHE A 45 -3.98 1.84 7.76
C PHE A 45 -4.55 2.34 9.08
N ASP A 46 -5.63 1.69 9.53
CA ASP A 46 -6.36 1.98 10.77
C ASP A 46 -5.47 2.15 12.02
N SER A 47 -4.35 1.42 12.07
CA SER A 47 -3.36 1.51 13.16
C SER A 47 -2.50 2.79 13.16
N GLN A 48 -2.85 3.82 12.38
CA GLN A 48 -2.01 5.01 12.08
C GLN A 48 -0.63 4.68 11.49
N VAL A 49 -0.43 3.43 11.10
CA VAL A 49 0.81 2.96 10.47
C VAL A 49 0.75 3.33 8.99
N ARG A 50 1.79 4.02 8.54
CA ARG A 50 1.98 4.39 7.14
C ARG A 50 3.04 3.50 6.52
N ILE A 51 2.65 2.80 5.46
CA ILE A 51 3.53 1.89 4.74
C ILE A 51 3.53 2.28 3.27
N TRP A 52 4.67 2.08 2.61
CA TRP A 52 4.82 2.32 1.19
C TRP A 52 4.56 1.03 0.42
N PHE A 53 3.71 1.13 -0.59
CA PHE A 53 3.39 0.03 -1.49
C PHE A 53 3.57 0.45 -2.93
N PHE A 54 3.75 -0.52 -3.81
CA PHE A 54 3.69 -0.28 -5.23
C PHE A 54 2.24 -0.21 -5.70
N GLU A 55 2.00 0.53 -6.79
CA GLU A 55 0.68 0.59 -7.42
C GLU A 55 0.16 -0.77 -7.83
N ASP A 56 1.04 -1.65 -8.31
CA ASP A 56 0.69 -3.02 -8.74
C ASP A 56 0.23 -3.93 -7.59
N GLU A 57 0.66 -3.65 -6.35
CA GLU A 57 0.28 -4.42 -5.16
C GLU A 57 -1.10 -4.01 -4.60
N LEU A 58 -1.55 -2.81 -4.96
CA LEU A 58 -2.77 -2.20 -4.44
C LEU A 58 -3.89 -2.26 -5.48
N LYS A 59 -5.09 -2.58 -5.00
CA LYS A 59 -6.31 -2.46 -5.80
C LYS A 59 -7.19 -1.36 -5.25
N ILE A 60 -7.69 -0.52 -6.14
CA ILE A 60 -8.66 0.51 -5.80
C ILE A 60 -10.00 -0.16 -5.50
N ILE A 61 -10.57 0.16 -4.34
CA ILE A 61 -11.94 -0.20 -4.01
C ILE A 61 -12.82 0.90 -4.60
N LYS A 62 -13.70 0.51 -5.51
CA LYS A 62 -14.64 1.42 -6.18
C LYS A 62 -15.90 1.61 -5.34
#